data_AF-A0A3D0QWV0-F1
#
_entry.id   AF-A0A3D0QWV0-F1
#
_cell.length_a   1.000
_cell.length_b   1.000
_cell.length_c   1.000
_cell.angle_alpha   90.00
_cell.angle_beta   90.00
_cell.angle_gamma   90.00
#
_symmetry.space_group_name_H-M   'P 1'
#
loop_
_entity.id
_entity.type
_entity.pdbx_description
1 polymer ?
#
loop_
_entity_poly.entity_id
_entity_poly.type
_entity_poly.pdbx_seq_one_letter_code
_entity_poly.pdbx_strand_id
1 'polypeptide(L)'
;MAPKERFSISMDPSLRAAVKEHAEAMGLDVSAYVTAAVRRQMEEDSVVARRFASTDAAISATEAMPAPAESGEPFDEAEIAAARAGIAEALARSSEGAA
;
A
#
# COMPACT_ATOMS: atom_id res chain seq x y z
N MET A 1 17.30 32.32 8.12
CA MET A 1 16.83 31.62 6.90
C MET A 1 17.54 30.28 6.86
N ALA A 2 16.82 29.16 6.91
CA ALA A 2 17.47 27.84 6.83
C ALA A 2 18.19 27.70 5.47
N PRO A 3 19.34 27.00 5.41
CA PRO A 3 20.05 26.80 4.15
C PRO A 3 19.18 26.02 3.16
N LYS A 4 19.16 26.44 1.90
CA LYS A 4 18.52 25.68 0.82
C LYS A 4 19.47 24.58 0.37
N GLU A 5 19.02 23.34 0.43
CA GLU A 5 19.75 22.19 -0.10
C GLU A 5 19.35 21.95 -1.56
N ARG A 6 20.33 21.60 -2.40
CA ARG A 6 20.10 21.33 -3.82
C ARG A 6 20.10 19.82 -4.06
N PHE A 7 18.99 19.33 -4.60
CA PHE A 7 18.85 17.95 -5.04
C PHE A 7 18.94 17.87 -6.57
N SER A 8 19.69 16.89 -7.08
CA SER A 8 19.78 16.62 -8.53
C SER A 8 19.14 15.27 -8.81
N ILE A 9 18.17 15.25 -9.73
CA ILE A 9 17.46 14.04 -10.15
C ILE A 9 17.61 13.80 -11.63
N SER A 10 17.90 12.56 -11.98
CA SER A 10 17.72 12.07 -13.34
C SER A 10 16.23 11.89 -13.58
N MET A 11 15.77 12.31 -14.76
CA MET A 11 14.36 12.25 -15.15
C MET A 11 14.28 11.81 -16.59
N ASP A 12 13.28 10.98 -16.90
CA ASP A 12 12.96 10.64 -18.27
C ASP A 12 12.70 11.91 -19.10
N PRO A 13 13.24 12.03 -20.33
CA PRO A 13 13.09 13.24 -21.13
C PRO A 13 11.64 13.62 -21.44
N SER A 14 10.74 12.64 -21.61
CA SER A 14 9.33 12.90 -21.87
C SER A 14 8.63 13.47 -20.64
N LEU A 15 8.92 12.91 -19.46
CA LEU A 15 8.43 13.43 -18.20
C LEU A 15 8.95 14.84 -17.93
N ARG A 16 10.23 15.10 -18.21
CA ARG A 16 10.82 16.44 -18.08
C ARG A 16 10.09 17.47 -18.94
N ALA A 17 9.75 17.11 -20.18
CA ALA A 17 9.01 17.99 -21.08
C ALA A 17 7.60 18.30 -20.53
N ALA A 18 6.87 17.27 -20.09
CA ALA A 18 5.54 17.43 -19.51
C ALA A 18 5.57 18.32 -18.24
N VAL A 19 6.52 18.09 -17.33
CA VAL A 19 6.70 18.91 -16.12
C VAL A 19 6.92 20.38 -16.48
N LYS A 20 7.73 20.65 -17.51
CA LYS A 20 8.00 22.01 -17.96
C LYS A 20 6.75 22.67 -18.54
N GLU A 21 6.01 21.97 -19.40
CA GLU A 21 4.75 22.46 -19.98
C GLU A 21 3.72 22.81 -18.89
N HIS A 22 3.54 21.92 -17.91
CA HIS A 22 2.61 22.16 -16.80
C HIS A 22 3.04 23.32 -15.92
N ALA A 23 4.33 23.45 -15.60
CA ALA A 23 4.84 24.57 -14.83
C ALA A 23 4.59 25.90 -15.57
N GLU A 24 4.88 25.95 -16.86
CA GLU A 24 4.63 27.12 -17.71
C GLU A 24 3.14 27.48 -17.79
N ALA A 25 2.26 26.49 -17.97
CA ALA A 25 0.80 26.70 -18.00
C ALA A 25 0.24 27.30 -16.70
N MET A 26 0.91 27.04 -15.57
CA MET A 26 0.57 27.61 -14.26
C MET A 26 1.32 28.90 -13.93
N GLY A 27 2.19 29.39 -14.82
CA GLY A 27 3.04 30.55 -14.58
C GLY A 27 4.07 30.34 -13.47
N LEU A 28 4.47 29.08 -13.24
CA LEU A 28 5.42 28.68 -12.20
C LEU A 28 6.77 28.29 -12.82
N ASP A 29 7.84 28.49 -12.07
CA ASP A 29 9.11 27.86 -12.42
C ASP A 29 9.06 26.35 -12.10
N VAL A 30 9.82 25.56 -12.85
CA VAL A 30 9.86 24.09 -12.69
C VAL A 30 10.19 23.68 -11.26
N SER A 31 11.08 24.39 -10.56
CA SER A 31 11.48 24.03 -9.20
C SER A 31 10.37 24.29 -8.18
N ALA A 32 9.64 25.40 -8.32
CA ALA A 32 8.46 25.69 -7.50
C ALA A 32 7.34 24.70 -7.78
N TYR A 33 7.08 24.39 -9.06
CA TYR A 33 6.07 23.41 -9.44
C TYR A 33 6.36 22.03 -8.85
N VAL A 34 7.58 21.51 -9.04
CA VAL A 34 7.98 20.21 -8.49
C VAL A 34 7.96 20.22 -6.96
N THR A 35 8.42 21.29 -6.32
CA THR A 35 8.40 21.41 -4.84
C THR A 35 6.97 21.37 -4.31
N ALA A 36 6.03 22.06 -4.95
CA ALA A 36 4.63 22.04 -4.57
C ALA A 36 4.00 20.65 -4.75
N ALA A 37 4.30 19.99 -5.88
CA ALA A 37 3.84 18.63 -6.15
C ALA A 37 4.36 17.63 -5.11
N VAL A 38 5.65 17.68 -4.77
CA VAL A 38 6.25 16.83 -3.74
C VAL A 38 5.59 17.05 -2.37
N ARG A 39 5.36 18.31 -1.97
CA ARG A 39 4.68 18.61 -0.70
C ARG A 39 3.26 18.03 -0.66
N ARG A 40 2.52 18.17 -1.75
CA ARG A 40 1.18 17.61 -1.87
C ARG A 40 1.22 16.08 -1.74
N GLN A 41 2.15 15.42 -2.43
CA GLN A 41 2.31 13.96 -2.32
C GLN A 41 2.62 13.55 -0.88
N MET A 42 3.52 14.24 -0.20
CA MET A 42 3.85 13.96 1.21
C MET A 42 2.63 14.09 2.13
N GLU A 43 1.77 15.07 1.89
CA GLU A 43 0.54 15.25 2.66
C GLU A 43 -0.47 14.12 2.40
N GLU A 44 -0.66 13.76 1.13
CA GLU A 44 -1.51 12.63 0.71
C GLU A 44 -1.03 11.32 1.33
N ASP A 45 0.27 11.04 1.26
CA ASP A 45 0.90 9.86 1.88
C ASP A 45 0.73 9.87 3.41
N SER A 46 0.89 11.04 4.05
CA SER A 46 0.72 11.18 5.49
C SER A 46 -0.72 10.94 5.93
N VAL A 47 -1.71 11.35 5.12
CA VAL A 47 -3.13 11.04 5.38
C VAL A 47 -3.36 9.54 5.33
N VAL A 48 -2.81 8.85 4.32
CA VAL A 48 -2.92 7.39 4.19
C VAL A 48 -2.26 6.71 5.38
N ALA A 49 -1.01 7.06 5.71
CA ALA A 49 -0.28 6.47 6.83
C ALA A 49 -1.04 6.64 8.16
N ARG A 50 -1.63 7.82 8.42
CA ARG A 50 -2.44 8.04 9.64
C ARG A 50 -3.69 7.18 9.69
N ARG A 51 -4.34 6.89 8.55
CA ARG A 51 -5.53 6.04 8.51
C ARG A 51 -5.22 4.61 8.91
N PHE A 52 -4.05 4.10 8.53
CA PHE A 52 -3.64 2.72 8.82
C PHE A 52 -2.81 2.56 10.10
N ALA A 53 -2.32 3.64 10.68
CA ALA A 53 -1.48 3.60 11.89
C ALA A 53 -2.08 2.76 13.05
N SER A 54 -3.40 2.83 13.27
CA SER A 54 -4.05 2.02 14.31
C SER A 54 -4.08 0.52 13.97
N THR A 55 -4.29 0.18 12.71
CA THR A 55 -4.25 -1.20 12.21
C THR A 55 -2.85 -1.75 12.28
N ASP A 56 -1.86 -0.98 11.83
CA ASP A 56 -0.44 -1.38 11.88
C ASP A 56 0.01 -1.60 13.34
N ALA A 57 -0.45 -0.74 14.26
CA ALA A 57 -0.19 -0.93 15.69
C ALA A 57 -0.86 -2.20 16.24
N ALA A 58 -2.10 -2.51 15.82
CA ALA A 58 -2.79 -3.73 16.23
C ALA A 58 -2.12 -5.00 15.68
N ILE A 59 -1.69 -4.97 14.42
CA ILE A 59 -0.92 -6.05 13.79
C ILE A 59 0.39 -6.23 14.54
N SER A 60 1.18 -5.17 14.71
CA SER A 60 2.46 -5.24 15.42
C SER A 60 2.31 -5.73 16.86
N ALA A 61 1.26 -5.30 17.57
CA ALA A 61 0.95 -5.80 18.90
C ALA A 61 0.64 -7.31 18.87
N THR A 62 -0.12 -7.77 17.89
CA THR A 62 -0.46 -9.20 17.71
C THR A 62 0.76 -10.03 17.35
N GLU A 63 1.61 -9.56 16.44
CA GLU A 63 2.86 -10.22 16.04
C GLU A 63 3.86 -10.32 17.19
N ALA A 64 3.84 -9.37 18.12
CA ALA A 64 4.65 -9.40 19.33
C ALA A 64 4.09 -10.33 20.42
N MET A 65 2.84 -10.78 20.31
CA MET A 65 2.28 -11.75 21.25
C MET A 65 2.94 -13.12 21.04
N PRO A 66 3.19 -13.88 22.12
CA PRO A 66 3.59 -15.27 21.96
C PRO A 66 2.51 -16.01 21.18
N ALA A 67 2.93 -16.92 20.30
CA ALA A 67 1.99 -17.83 19.65
C ALA A 67 1.10 -18.45 20.75
N PRO A 68 -0.23 -18.47 20.56
CA PRO A 68 -1.11 -19.07 21.56
C PRO A 68 -0.63 -20.48 21.83
N ALA A 69 -0.54 -20.85 23.11
CA ALA A 69 -0.28 -22.24 23.47
C ALA A 69 -1.33 -23.10 22.78
N GLU A 70 -0.90 -24.16 22.09
CA GLU A 70 -1.80 -25.14 21.50
C GLU A 70 -2.74 -25.63 22.62
N SER A 71 -3.97 -25.13 22.61
CA SER A 71 -4.96 -25.31 23.68
C SER A 71 -6.23 -25.99 23.18
N GLY A 72 -6.22 -26.46 21.94
CA GLY A 72 -7.25 -27.31 21.35
C GLY A 72 -6.77 -28.75 21.21
N GLU A 73 -7.71 -29.68 21.07
CA GLU A 73 -7.37 -30.99 20.53
C GLU A 73 -6.75 -30.83 19.13
N PRO A 74 -5.75 -31.65 18.78
CA PRO A 74 -5.21 -31.63 17.43
C PRO A 74 -6.36 -31.84 16.44
N PHE A 75 -6.45 -30.97 15.44
CA PHE A 75 -7.40 -31.15 14.35
C PHE A 75 -7.17 -32.52 13.70
N ASP A 76 -8.23 -33.30 13.55
CA ASP A 76 -8.15 -34.57 12.85
C ASP A 76 -7.77 -34.30 11.38
N GLU A 77 -6.72 -34.97 10.90
CA GLU A 77 -6.25 -34.87 9.52
C GLU A 77 -7.37 -35.24 8.53
N ALA A 78 -8.26 -36.16 8.92
CA ALA A 78 -9.43 -36.52 8.11
C ALA A 78 -10.46 -35.38 8.05
N GLU A 79 -10.66 -34.64 9.14
CA GLU A 79 -11.53 -33.46 9.19
C GLU A 79 -10.95 -32.31 8.37
N ILE A 80 -9.63 -32.08 8.44
CA ILE A 80 -8.92 -31.11 7.61
C ILE A 80 -9.05 -31.46 6.12
N ALA A 81 -8.88 -32.74 5.77
CA ALA A 81 -9.03 -33.20 4.39
C ALA A 81 -10.46 -33.00 3.88
N ALA A 82 -11.47 -33.33 4.70
CA ALA A 82 -12.87 -33.11 4.38
C ALA A 82 -13.21 -31.61 4.19
N ALA A 83 -12.71 -30.74 5.07
CA ALA A 83 -12.89 -29.29 4.96
C ALA A 83 -12.29 -28.73 3.67
N ARG A 84 -11.06 -29.16 3.31
CA ARG A 84 -10.41 -28.76 2.05
C ARG A 84 -11.21 -29.21 0.83
N ALA A 85 -11.73 -30.44 0.84
CA ALA A 85 -12.56 -30.96 -0.24
C ALA A 85 -13.87 -30.15 -0.39
N GLY A 86 -14.53 -29.82 0.71
CA GLY A 86 -15.74 -29.01 0.71
C GLY A 86 -15.51 -27.59 0.18
N ILE A 87 -14.39 -26.95 0.54
CA ILE A 87 -13.99 -25.64 -0.01
C ILE A 87 -13.75 -25.73 -1.51
N ALA A 88 -13.03 -26.76 -1.97
CA ALA A 88 -12.76 -26.97 -3.40
C ALA A 88 -14.06 -27.16 -4.20
N GLU A 89 -15.01 -27.94 -3.68
CA GLU A 89 -16.31 -28.14 -4.31
C GLU A 89 -17.15 -26.85 -4.36
N ALA A 90 -17.13 -26.06 -3.29
CA ALA A 90 -17.83 -24.77 -3.25
C ALA A 90 -17.26 -23.77 -4.26
N LEU A 91 -15.93 -23.73 -4.41
CA LEU A 91 -15.27 -22.90 -5.41
C LEU A 91 -15.58 -23.37 -6.84
N ALA A 92 -15.62 -24.68 -7.08
CA ALA A 92 -16.00 -25.25 -8.38
C ALA A 92 -17.44 -24.88 -8.76
N ARG A 93 -18.41 -25.08 -7.86
CA ARG A 93 -19.82 -24.70 -8.09
C ARG A 93 -20.01 -23.20 -8.31
N SER A 94 -19.23 -22.37 -7.60
CA SER A 94 -19.28 -20.91 -7.77
C SER A 94 -18.74 -20.46 -9.14
N SER A 95 -17.81 -21.23 -9.73
CA SER A 95 -17.29 -20.97 -11.07
C SER A 95 -18.22 -21.45 -12.19
N GLU A 96 -19.01 -22.49 -11.95
CA GLU A 96 -20.00 -23.02 -12.91
C GLU A 96 -21.27 -22.16 -13.01
N GLY A 97 -21.65 -21.47 -11.93
CA GLY A 97 -22.79 -20.53 -11.92
C GLY A 97 -22.50 -19.13 -12.47
N ALA A 98 -21.26 -18.86 -12.89
CA ALA A 98 -20.81 -17.56 -13.42
C ALA A 98 -20.63 -17.56 -14.96
N ALA A 99 -21.05 -18.63 -15.64
CA ALA A 99 -21.08 -18.77 -17.10
C ALA A 99 -22.52 -18.72 -17.63
#